data_AF-A0A7V3MKU0-F1
#
_entry.id   AF-A0A7V3MKU0-F1
#
_cell.length_a   1.000
_cell.length_b   1.000
_cell.length_c   1.000
_cell.angle_alpha   90.00
_cell.angle_beta   90.00
_cell.angle_gamma   90.00
#
_symmetry.space_group_name_H-M   'P 1'
#
loop_
_entity.id
_entity.type
_entity.pdbx_description
1 polymer ?
#
loop_
_entity_poly.entity_id
_entity_poly.type
_entity_poly.pdbx_seq_one_letter_code
_entity_poly.pdbx_strand_id
1 'polypeptide(L)'
;MRDWRVIREGTQKERRFVLKPSGFSPLAWGSRGVKVGQDMSGSDWAAAVDEALANFDKTPYVIQPFRDTSLIGVKYQDEAGEIRTMQARVRLCPYYFVIDGRAELGGVLATACPKDKKLIHGMADAVMAPCREG
;
A
#
# COMPACT_ATOMS: atom_id res chain seq x y z
N MET A 1 17.62 -4.29 -10.59
CA MET A 1 18.13 -5.08 -9.46
C MET A 1 17.93 -6.56 -9.79
N ARG A 2 19.00 -7.36 -9.84
CA ARG A 2 18.94 -8.78 -10.23
C ARG A 2 19.05 -9.76 -9.04
N ASP A 3 19.61 -9.31 -7.92
CA ASP A 3 19.68 -10.06 -6.65
C ASP A 3 19.23 -9.11 -5.52
N TRP A 4 18.36 -9.57 -4.62
CA TRP A 4 17.85 -8.79 -3.49
C TRP A 4 18.82 -8.80 -2.30
N ARG A 5 19.85 -9.65 -2.29
CA ARG A 5 20.88 -9.60 -1.24
C ARG A 5 21.59 -8.25 -1.18
N VAL A 6 21.62 -7.51 -2.29
CA VAL A 6 22.23 -6.17 -2.36
C VAL A 6 21.54 -5.12 -1.49
N ILE A 7 20.25 -5.29 -1.19
CA ILE A 7 19.49 -4.37 -0.33
C ILE A 7 19.42 -4.84 1.12
N ARG A 8 19.83 -6.07 1.40
CA ARG A 8 19.83 -6.68 2.74
C ARG A 8 20.65 -5.86 3.74
N GLU A 9 21.81 -5.38 3.30
CA GLU A 9 22.77 -4.65 4.12
C GLU A 9 22.65 -3.12 4.01
N GLY A 10 21.64 -2.63 3.29
CA GLY A 10 21.46 -1.20 3.08
C GLY A 10 21.24 -0.44 4.39
N THR A 11 21.78 0.79 4.47
CA THR A 11 21.47 1.74 5.54
C THR A 11 19.99 2.13 5.53
N GLN A 12 19.45 2.68 6.61
CA GLN A 12 18.02 3.06 6.69
C GLN A 12 17.54 3.92 5.49
N LYS A 13 18.41 4.78 4.95
CA LYS A 13 18.11 5.61 3.76
C LYS A 13 18.13 4.82 2.45
N GLU A 14 18.91 3.75 2.37
CA GLU A 14 19.03 2.90 1.18
C GLU A 14 17.95 1.82 1.13
N ARG A 15 17.47 1.33 2.27
CA ARG A 15 16.36 0.37 2.35
C ARG A 15 14.97 1.04 2.27
N ARG A 16 14.82 1.99 1.35
CA ARG A 16 13.53 2.58 0.99
C ARG A 16 12.72 1.67 0.05
N PHE A 17 12.36 0.50 0.57
CA PHE A 17 11.64 -0.53 -0.16
C PHE A 17 10.49 -1.10 0.66
N VAL A 18 9.55 -1.70 -0.06
CA VAL A 18 8.42 -2.44 0.49
C VAL A 18 8.51 -3.87 -0.02
N LEU A 19 8.58 -4.83 0.89
CA LEU A 19 8.39 -6.25 0.60
C LEU A 19 6.93 -6.60 0.81
N LYS A 20 6.33 -7.30 -0.16
CA LYS A 20 4.94 -7.74 -0.10
C LYS A 20 4.85 -9.20 -0.49
N PRO A 21 4.21 -10.08 0.31
CA PRO A 21 3.86 -11.40 -0.16
C PRO A 21 2.91 -11.26 -1.36
N SER A 22 3.12 -12.08 -2.36
CA SER A 22 2.36 -12.14 -3.60
C SER A 22 1.55 -13.43 -3.67
N GLY A 23 0.55 -13.46 -4.54
CA GLY A 23 -0.38 -14.58 -4.69
C GLY A 23 -1.44 -14.67 -3.60
N PHE A 24 -2.13 -15.81 -3.54
CA PHE A 24 -3.14 -16.11 -2.53
C PHE A 24 -2.47 -16.51 -1.22
N SER A 25 -2.00 -15.52 -0.46
CA SER A 25 -1.45 -15.72 0.89
C SER A 25 -2.39 -15.15 1.95
N PRO A 26 -2.64 -15.87 3.06
CA PRO A 26 -3.36 -15.32 4.22
C PRO A 26 -2.69 -14.05 4.79
N LEU A 27 -1.40 -13.87 4.55
CA LEU A 27 -0.63 -12.69 4.97
C LEU A 27 -0.83 -11.47 4.05
N ALA A 28 -1.40 -11.66 2.86
CA ALA A 28 -1.67 -10.57 1.91
C ALA A 28 -2.88 -9.73 2.32
N TRP A 29 -3.77 -10.25 3.17
CA TRP A 29 -4.94 -9.51 3.64
C TRP A 29 -4.57 -8.44 4.70
N GLY A 30 -5.15 -7.25 4.57
CA GLY A 30 -5.03 -6.18 5.56
C GLY A 30 -3.58 -5.73 5.82
N SER A 31 -2.72 -5.80 4.80
CA SER A 31 -1.31 -5.36 4.86
C SER A 31 -0.43 -6.10 5.88
N ARG A 32 -0.86 -7.22 6.47
CA ARG A 32 -0.13 -7.91 7.56
C ARG A 32 1.27 -8.39 7.17
N GLY A 33 1.43 -8.89 5.95
CA GLY A 33 2.71 -9.36 5.44
C GLY A 33 3.59 -8.27 4.84
N VAL A 34 3.13 -7.01 4.80
CA VAL A 34 3.88 -5.92 4.17
C VAL A 34 4.97 -5.41 5.11
N LYS A 35 6.22 -5.40 4.65
CA LYS A 35 7.38 -4.91 5.41
C LYS A 35 7.94 -3.65 4.75
N VAL A 36 8.16 -2.58 5.51
CA VAL A 36 8.68 -1.30 5.02
C VAL A 36 10.09 -1.09 5.56
N GLY A 37 11.10 -1.19 4.70
CA GLY A 37 12.50 -1.31 5.12
C GLY A 37 13.03 -0.12 5.93
N GLN A 38 12.62 1.11 5.61
CA GLN A 38 13.06 2.28 6.35
C GLN A 38 12.45 2.39 7.76
N ASP A 39 11.37 1.67 8.04
CA ASP A 39 10.70 1.65 9.35
C ASP A 39 11.22 0.51 10.25
N MET A 40 12.15 -0.31 9.74
CA MET A 40 12.68 -1.48 10.42
C MET A 40 14.14 -1.28 10.85
N SER A 41 14.54 -2.00 11.90
CA SER A 41 15.95 -2.15 12.24
C SER A 41 16.70 -2.86 11.09
N GLY A 42 18.03 -2.72 11.04
CA GLY A 42 18.83 -3.37 10.01
C GLY A 42 18.72 -4.90 10.06
N SER A 43 18.71 -5.47 11.26
CA SER A 43 18.57 -6.91 11.48
C SER A 43 17.19 -7.42 11.06
N ASP A 44 16.12 -6.71 11.42
CA ASP A 44 14.76 -7.14 11.04
C ASP A 44 14.55 -7.05 9.54
N TRP A 45 15.11 -6.02 8.89
CA TRP A 45 15.07 -5.90 7.43
C TRP A 45 15.84 -7.03 6.74
N ALA A 46 17.04 -7.33 7.21
CA ALA A 46 17.84 -8.42 6.67
C ALA A 46 17.11 -9.76 6.80
N ALA A 47 16.54 -10.05 7.97
CA ALA A 47 15.73 -11.25 8.20
C ALA A 47 14.52 -11.31 7.27
N ALA A 48 13.82 -10.19 7.03
CA ALA A 48 12.68 -10.14 6.11
C ALA A 48 13.08 -10.40 4.64
N VAL A 49 14.25 -9.94 4.21
CA VAL A 49 14.78 -10.23 2.86
C VAL A 49 15.16 -11.71 2.76
N ASP A 50 15.83 -12.26 3.77
CA ASP A 50 16.24 -13.67 3.81
C ASP A 50 15.01 -14.61 3.84
N GLU A 51 13.99 -14.28 4.62
CA GLU A 51 12.69 -14.98 4.65
C GLU A 51 11.99 -14.94 3.28
N ALA A 52 11.95 -13.77 2.64
CA ALA A 52 11.31 -13.59 1.34
C ALA A 52 11.99 -14.42 0.24
N LEU A 53 13.32 -14.50 0.25
CA LEU A 53 14.10 -15.32 -0.69
C LEU A 53 13.91 -16.82 -0.42
N ALA A 54 13.91 -17.24 0.85
CA ALA A 54 13.74 -18.63 1.23
C ALA A 54 12.33 -19.18 0.93
N ASN A 55 11.31 -18.31 0.91
CA ASN A 55 9.92 -18.71 0.68
C ASN A 55 9.46 -18.64 -0.78
N PHE A 56 10.36 -18.40 -1.74
CA PHE A 56 10.00 -18.19 -3.14
C PHE A 56 9.07 -19.27 -3.72
N ASP A 57 9.33 -20.55 -3.43
CA ASP A 57 8.57 -21.68 -3.96
C ASP A 57 7.17 -21.86 -3.32
N LYS A 58 6.89 -21.18 -2.20
CA LYS A 58 5.63 -21.32 -1.43
C LYS A 58 4.79 -20.05 -1.44
N THR A 59 5.42 -18.92 -1.15
CA THR A 59 4.78 -17.60 -1.14
C THR A 59 5.80 -16.62 -1.71
N PRO A 60 5.77 -16.38 -3.03
CA PRO A 60 6.71 -15.46 -3.64
C PRO A 60 6.46 -14.06 -3.10
N TYR A 61 7.53 -13.28 -2.96
CA TYR A 61 7.44 -11.87 -2.58
C TYR A 61 7.69 -11.00 -3.79
N VAL A 62 7.11 -9.80 -3.78
CA VAL A 62 7.50 -8.70 -4.66
C VAL A 62 8.19 -7.63 -3.85
N ILE A 63 9.18 -6.98 -4.47
CA ILE A 63 9.81 -5.80 -3.92
C ILE A 63 9.45 -4.57 -4.74
N GLN A 64 9.15 -3.48 -4.04
CA GLN A 64 8.80 -2.21 -4.62
C GLN A 64 9.59 -1.09 -3.96
N PRO A 65 10.17 -0.13 -4.71
CA PRO A 65 10.66 1.11 -4.11
C PRO A 65 9.55 1.82 -3.34
N PHE A 66 9.84 2.26 -2.11
CA PHE A 66 8.90 3.06 -1.33
C PHE A 66 8.76 4.43 -1.98
N ARG A 67 7.52 4.89 -2.13
CA ARG A 67 7.19 6.22 -2.65
C ARG A 67 6.40 6.99 -1.61
N ASP A 68 6.81 8.22 -1.37
CA ASP A 68 6.02 9.13 -0.55
C ASP A 68 4.72 9.47 -1.28
N THR A 69 3.63 9.50 -0.53
CA THR A 69 2.34 9.97 -1.05
C THR A 69 2.09 11.39 -0.55
N SER A 70 1.40 12.19 -1.35
CA SER A 70 0.87 13.47 -0.92
C SER A 70 -0.27 13.28 0.07
N LEU A 71 -0.46 14.28 0.94
CA LEU A 71 -1.66 14.39 1.79
C LEU A 71 -2.65 15.34 1.13
N ILE A 72 -3.93 14.98 1.18
CA ILE A 72 -5.02 15.84 0.71
C ILE A 72 -6.04 16.04 1.83
N GLY A 73 -6.65 17.22 1.86
CA GLY A 73 -7.75 17.51 2.79
C GLY A 73 -9.03 16.82 2.33
N VAL A 74 -9.57 15.91 3.14
CA VAL A 74 -10.82 15.19 2.87
C VAL A 74 -11.86 15.60 3.91
N LYS A 75 -13.01 16.08 3.45
CA LYS A 75 -14.17 16.38 4.30
C LYS A 75 -15.00 15.13 4.49
N TYR A 76 -15.49 14.91 5.71
CA TYR A 76 -16.37 13.81 6.05
C TYR A 76 -17.31 14.21 7.18
N GLN A 77 -18.43 13.51 7.30
CA GLN A 77 -19.33 13.64 8.43
C GLN A 77 -18.89 12.66 9.52
N ASP A 78 -18.63 13.15 10.73
CA ASP A 78 -18.33 12.29 11.88
C ASP A 78 -19.60 11.67 12.48
N GLU A 79 -19.43 10.82 13.49
CA GLU A 79 -20.54 10.13 14.16
C GLU A 79 -21.51 11.08 14.88
N ALA A 80 -21.07 12.30 15.20
CA ALA A 80 -21.92 13.35 15.78
C ALA A 80 -22.70 14.14 14.70
N GLY A 81 -22.49 13.84 13.42
CA GLY A 81 -23.11 14.52 12.31
C GLY A 81 -22.38 15.79 11.86
N GLU A 82 -21.22 16.11 12.44
CA GLU A 82 -20.45 17.32 12.11
C GLU A 82 -19.53 17.08 10.91
N ILE A 83 -19.40 18.10 10.05
CA ILE A 83 -18.44 18.05 8.95
C ILE A 83 -17.04 18.36 9.46
N ARG A 84 -16.17 17.35 9.44
CA ARG A 84 -14.76 17.43 9.78
C ARG A 84 -13.89 17.41 8.53
N THR A 85 -12.65 17.84 8.66
CA THR A 85 -11.63 17.70 7.62
C THR A 85 -10.45 16.90 8.18
N MET A 86 -10.04 15.85 7.48
CA MET A 86 -8.81 15.12 7.78
C MET A 86 -7.74 15.34 6.70
N GLN A 87 -6.48 15.33 7.10
CA GLN A 87 -5.37 15.16 6.18
C GLN A 87 -5.23 13.66 5.89
N ALA A 88 -5.50 13.26 4.65
CA ALA A 88 -5.59 11.87 4.27
C ALA A 88 -4.55 11.48 3.22
N ARG A 89 -4.08 10.24 3.30
CA ARG A 89 -3.48 9.56 2.15
C ARG A 89 -4.60 8.87 1.38
N VAL A 90 -4.56 8.89 0.05
CA VAL A 90 -5.63 8.36 -0.79
C VAL A 90 -5.13 7.25 -1.70
N ARG A 91 -5.86 6.14 -1.70
CA ARG A 91 -5.73 5.06 -2.69
C ARG A 91 -6.87 5.21 -3.70
N LEU A 92 -6.52 5.30 -4.98
CA LEU A 92 -7.48 5.29 -6.09
C LEU A 92 -7.60 3.86 -6.64
N CYS A 93 -8.83 3.37 -6.73
CA CYS A 93 -9.16 2.08 -7.31
C CYS A 93 -10.03 2.31 -8.55
N PRO A 94 -9.42 2.43 -9.75
CA PRO A 94 -10.18 2.54 -10.99
C PRO A 94 -10.77 1.18 -11.38
N TYR A 95 -12.03 1.18 -11.78
CA TYR A 95 -12.75 0.00 -12.27
C TYR A 95 -12.88 0.12 -13.78
N TYR A 96 -12.29 -0.85 -14.49
CA TYR A 96 -12.39 -0.95 -15.94
C TYR A 96 -13.32 -2.09 -16.33
N PHE A 97 -14.14 -1.85 -17.34
CA PHE A 97 -15.01 -2.85 -17.97
C PHE A 97 -14.55 -3.08 -19.40
N VAL A 98 -14.74 -4.30 -19.91
CA VAL A 98 -14.49 -4.60 -21.32
C VAL A 98 -15.77 -4.37 -22.10
N ILE A 99 -15.79 -3.34 -22.94
CA ILE A 99 -16.91 -2.96 -23.80
C ILE A 99 -16.39 -2.98 -25.24
N ASP A 100 -17.03 -3.76 -26.12
CA ASP A 100 -16.63 -3.93 -27.53
C ASP A 100 -15.12 -4.20 -27.73
N GLY A 101 -14.55 -5.02 -26.84
CA GLY A 101 -13.14 -5.41 -26.88
C GLY A 101 -12.16 -4.35 -26.39
N ARG A 102 -12.64 -3.24 -25.80
CA ARG A 102 -11.81 -2.17 -25.23
C ARG A 102 -12.02 -2.05 -23.72
N ALA A 103 -10.95 -1.70 -23.01
CA ALA A 103 -11.03 -1.39 -21.59
C ALA A 103 -11.55 0.05 -21.40
N GLU A 104 -12.72 0.18 -20.78
CA GLU A 104 -13.37 1.46 -20.50
C GLU A 104 -13.44 1.71 -19.00
N LEU A 105 -13.10 2.93 -18.57
CA LEU A 105 -13.19 3.32 -17.17
C LEU A 105 -14.65 3.53 -16.78
N GLY A 106 -15.18 2.68 -15.90
CA GLY A 106 -16.54 2.83 -15.38
C GLY A 106 -16.64 3.66 -14.10
N GLY A 107 -15.51 3.94 -13.45
CA GLY A 107 -15.46 4.79 -12.26
C GLY A 107 -14.20 4.56 -11.43
N VAL A 108 -13.96 5.45 -10.46
CA VAL A 108 -12.84 5.33 -9.53
C VAL A 108 -13.38 5.45 -8.11
N LEU A 109 -13.00 4.51 -7.25
CA LEU A 109 -13.23 4.61 -5.81
C LEU A 109 -12.00 5.20 -5.14
N ALA A 110 -12.17 6.33 -4.46
CA ALA A 110 -11.18 6.86 -3.53
C ALA A 110 -11.40 6.24 -2.15
N THR A 111 -10.34 5.63 -1.61
CA THR A 111 -10.25 5.25 -0.19
C THR A 111 -9.26 6.21 0.48
N ALA A 112 -9.76 7.12 1.30
CA ALA A 112 -8.99 8.12 2.02
C ALA A 112 -8.81 7.72 3.48
N CYS A 113 -7.56 7.63 3.93
CA CYS A 113 -7.25 7.20 5.29
C CYS A 113 -6.41 8.24 6.01
N PRO A 114 -6.53 8.35 7.35
CA PRO A 114 -5.77 9.31 8.15
C PRO A 114 -4.26 9.29 7.88
N LYS A 115 -3.59 10.44 8.00
CA LYS A 115 -2.17 10.63 7.64
C LYS A 115 -1.18 9.64 8.30
N ASP A 116 -1.52 9.14 9.49
CA ASP A 116 -0.74 8.17 10.25
C ASP A 116 -0.79 6.75 9.65
N LYS A 117 -1.74 6.48 8.75
CA LYS A 117 -1.85 5.20 8.03
C LYS A 117 -0.93 5.19 6.82
N LYS A 118 0.22 4.53 6.94
CA LYS A 118 1.18 4.38 5.82
C LYS A 118 0.75 3.33 4.78
N LEU A 119 0.08 2.27 5.21
CA LEU A 119 -0.35 1.15 4.36
C LEU A 119 -1.88 1.18 4.19
N ILE A 120 -2.34 1.72 3.06
CA ILE A 120 -3.77 1.96 2.82
C ILE A 120 -4.48 0.69 2.33
N HIS A 121 -5.48 0.25 3.08
CA HIS A 121 -6.45 -0.77 2.69
C HIS A 121 -7.85 -0.37 3.20
N GLY A 122 -8.85 -1.24 3.06
CA GLY A 122 -10.15 -1.01 3.71
C GLY A 122 -9.97 -0.98 5.22
N MET A 123 -10.20 0.17 5.85
CA MET A 123 -10.03 0.41 7.29
C MET A 123 -11.28 1.09 7.83
N ALA A 124 -11.56 0.92 9.13
CA ALA A 124 -12.75 1.47 9.77
C ALA A 124 -12.76 3.01 9.81
N ASP A 125 -11.58 3.62 9.80
CA ASP A 125 -11.38 5.08 9.79
C ASP A 125 -11.26 5.67 8.38
N ALA A 126 -11.53 4.88 7.34
CA ALA A 126 -11.44 5.33 5.96
C ALA A 126 -12.72 6.03 5.50
N VAL A 127 -12.55 7.11 4.74
CA VAL A 127 -13.63 7.70 3.95
C VAL A 127 -13.58 7.12 2.54
N MET A 128 -14.71 6.60 2.10
CA MET A 128 -14.88 6.01 0.77
C MET A 128 -15.80 6.89 -0.06
N ALA A 129 -15.33 7.36 -1.20
CA ALA A 129 -16.10 8.24 -2.07
C ALA A 129 -15.84 7.92 -3.55
N PRO A 130 -16.84 8.04 -4.43
CA PRO A 130 -16.60 8.02 -5.86
C PRO A 130 -15.79 9.24 -6.28
N CYS A 131 -14.90 9.08 -7.26
CA CYS A 131 -14.25 10.21 -7.91
C CYS A 131 -15.08 10.70 -9.10
N ARG A 132 -14.97 12.00 -9.37
CA ARG A 132 -15.40 12.61 -10.63
C ARG A 132 -14.17 13.22 -11.30
N GLU A 133 -14.18 13.29 -12.63
CA GLU A 133 -13.24 14.17 -13.33
C GLU A 133 -13.51 15.63 -12.92
N GLY A 134 -12.42 16.39 -12.83
CA GLY A 134 -12.42 17.80 -12.41
C GLY A 134 -12.67 18.75 -13.56
#